data_AF-A0A9P9EPN8-F1
#
_entry.id   AF-A0A9P9EPN8-F1
#
_cell.length_a   1.000
_cell.length_b   1.000
_cell.length_c   1.000
_cell.angle_alpha   90.00
_cell.angle_beta   90.00
_cell.angle_gamma   90.00
#
_symmetry.space_group_name_H-M   'P 1'
#
loop_
_entity.id
_entity.type
_entity.pdbx_description
1 polymer ?
#
loop_
_entity_poly.entity_id
_entity_poly.type
_entity_poly.pdbx_seq_one_letter_code
_entity_poly.pdbx_strand_id
1 'polypeptide(L)'
;MRYVNDGDIRRCRRNLFLLAYIYFQFLRDKVTENEVRSALKRFSNEAQVSGGDDDKLLWNTYDEAMERINGQELGLKELALLVLSWITCAKRQLTRTELQHALARKKGSRKLDTRDLAPIEDIISVCAGLVTVDKGSDIIRLAHYTTQQYFESRREKLFVNADADITAVCATYLSLDIFKDRFYQTR
;
A
#
# COMPACT_ATOMS: atom_id res chain seq x y z
N MET A 1 -41.27 14.87 8.08
CA MET A 1 -40.31 14.98 9.19
C MET A 1 -39.46 13.72 9.24
N ARG A 2 -38.30 13.71 8.58
CA ARG A 2 -37.14 12.87 8.90
C ARG A 2 -35.92 13.67 8.45
N TYR A 3 -35.25 14.29 9.41
CA TYR A 3 -34.00 15.00 9.17
C TYR A 3 -32.95 13.96 8.79
N VAL A 4 -32.45 14.02 7.56
CA VAL A 4 -31.23 13.30 7.19
C VAL A 4 -30.10 14.04 7.90
N ASN A 5 -29.45 13.36 8.85
CA ASN A 5 -28.38 13.93 9.65
C ASN A 5 -27.19 14.28 8.74
N ASP A 6 -26.71 15.52 8.83
CA ASP A 6 -25.54 16.03 8.11
C ASP A 6 -24.25 15.22 8.42
N GLY A 7 -24.25 14.47 9.53
CA GLY A 7 -23.21 13.49 9.89
C GLY A 7 -23.16 12.25 8.99
N ASP A 8 -24.31 11.73 8.54
CA ASP A 8 -24.38 10.56 7.65
C ASP A 8 -23.94 10.93 6.23
N ILE A 9 -24.30 12.14 5.77
CA ILE A 9 -23.91 12.65 4.45
C ILE A 9 -22.37 12.83 4.36
N ARG A 10 -21.72 13.24 5.46
CA ARG A 10 -20.25 13.39 5.51
C ARG A 10 -19.51 12.05 5.54
N ARG A 11 -20.08 11.02 6.16
CA ARG A 11 -19.48 9.67 6.23
C ARG A 11 -19.66 8.89 4.92
N CYS A 12 -20.84 8.94 4.30
CA CYS A 12 -21.10 8.28 3.02
C CYS A 12 -20.27 8.86 1.86
N ARG A 13 -20.02 10.18 1.84
CA ARG A 13 -19.28 10.80 0.72
C ARG A 13 -17.84 10.31 0.59
N ARG A 14 -17.08 10.12 1.67
CA ARG A 14 -15.65 9.79 1.56
C ARG A 14 -15.40 8.33 1.18
N ASN A 15 -16.19 7.40 1.72
CA ASN A 15 -16.06 5.98 1.41
C ASN A 15 -16.46 5.67 -0.04
N LEU A 16 -17.46 6.38 -0.60
CA LEU A 16 -17.87 6.20 -2.00
C LEU A 16 -16.79 6.59 -3.01
N PHE A 17 -16.06 7.69 -2.78
CA PHE A 17 -15.00 8.12 -3.72
C PHE A 17 -13.81 7.17 -3.70
N LEU A 18 -13.46 6.61 -2.54
CA LEU A 18 -12.42 5.59 -2.46
C LEU A 18 -12.85 4.30 -3.17
N LEU A 19 -14.09 3.87 -2.94
CA LEU A 19 -14.64 2.69 -3.59
C LEU A 19 -14.63 2.85 -5.12
N ALA A 20 -15.07 4.02 -5.61
CA ALA A 20 -15.00 4.36 -7.03
C ALA A 20 -13.55 4.36 -7.56
N TYR A 21 -12.59 4.88 -6.79
CA TYR A 21 -11.18 4.88 -7.16
C TYR A 21 -10.60 3.46 -7.24
N ILE A 22 -10.88 2.59 -6.25
CA ILE A 22 -10.37 1.21 -6.26
C ILE A 22 -11.02 0.38 -7.37
N TYR A 23 -12.33 0.57 -7.61
CA TYR A 23 -13.00 -0.03 -8.76
C TYR A 23 -12.45 0.48 -10.09
N PHE A 24 -12.13 1.77 -10.20
CA PHE A 24 -11.46 2.29 -11.39
C PHE A 24 -10.10 1.63 -11.62
N GLN A 25 -9.32 1.40 -10.56
CA GLN A 25 -8.07 0.62 -10.67
C GLN A 25 -8.30 -0.84 -11.06
N PHE A 26 -9.46 -1.43 -10.76
CA PHE A 26 -9.85 -2.77 -11.22
C PHE A 26 -10.30 -2.80 -12.69
N LEU A 27 -10.70 -1.66 -13.24
CA LEU A 27 -11.04 -1.55 -14.67
C LEU A 27 -9.79 -1.27 -15.52
N ARG A 28 -8.69 -0.84 -14.91
CA ARG A 28 -7.47 -0.43 -15.62
C ARG A 28 -6.83 -1.56 -16.44
N ASP A 29 -6.99 -2.81 -16.03
CA ASP A 29 -6.50 -4.00 -16.73
C ASP A 29 -7.53 -4.62 -17.69
N LYS A 30 -8.74 -4.07 -17.79
CA LYS A 30 -9.81 -4.58 -18.67
C LYS A 30 -9.78 -3.85 -20.00
N VAL A 31 -9.53 -4.59 -21.07
CA VAL A 31 -9.36 -4.02 -22.43
C VAL A 31 -10.64 -4.15 -23.23
N THR A 32 -11.47 -5.17 -22.96
CA THR A 32 -12.69 -5.43 -23.73
C THR A 32 -13.95 -4.93 -23.03
N GLU A 33 -14.95 -4.50 -23.82
CA GLU A 33 -16.26 -4.07 -23.29
C GLU A 33 -16.93 -5.16 -22.44
N ASN A 34 -16.75 -6.43 -22.81
CA ASN A 34 -17.31 -7.56 -22.08
C ASN A 34 -16.64 -7.77 -20.72
N GLU A 35 -15.33 -7.55 -20.60
CA GLU A 35 -14.62 -7.58 -19.33
C GLU A 35 -15.01 -6.42 -18.42
N VAL A 36 -15.18 -5.21 -18.99
CA VAL A 36 -15.67 -4.06 -18.24
C VAL A 36 -17.09 -4.32 -17.73
N ARG A 37 -17.99 -4.84 -18.59
CA ARG A 37 -19.36 -5.18 -18.19
C ARG A 37 -19.43 -6.30 -17.16
N SER A 38 -18.57 -7.31 -17.26
CA SER A 38 -18.55 -8.40 -16.28
C SER A 38 -18.02 -7.92 -14.92
N ALA A 39 -17.00 -7.06 -14.90
CA ALA A 39 -16.51 -6.40 -13.69
C ALA A 39 -17.60 -5.55 -13.03
N LEU A 40 -18.31 -4.72 -13.81
CA LEU A 40 -19.41 -3.89 -13.30
C LEU A 40 -20.57 -4.72 -12.72
N LYS A 41 -20.90 -5.86 -13.35
CA LYS A 41 -21.90 -6.79 -12.81
C LYS A 41 -21.46 -7.39 -11.47
N ARG A 42 -20.17 -7.69 -11.31
CA ARG A 42 -19.60 -8.18 -10.06
C ARG A 42 -19.77 -7.17 -8.92
N PHE A 43 -19.41 -5.91 -9.17
CA PHE A 43 -19.57 -4.83 -8.19
C PHE A 43 -21.03 -4.60 -7.81
N SER A 44 -21.93 -4.66 -8.81
CA SER A 44 -23.37 -4.56 -8.55
C SER A 44 -23.86 -5.69 -7.66
N ASN A 45 -23.39 -6.93 -7.88
CA ASN A 45 -23.78 -8.08 -7.06
C ASN A 45 -23.20 -7.98 -5.64
N GLU A 46 -21.95 -7.56 -5.48
CA GLU A 46 -21.30 -7.35 -4.18
C GLU A 46 -22.03 -6.29 -3.35
N ALA A 47 -22.49 -5.20 -3.98
CA ALA A 47 -23.28 -4.16 -3.32
C ALA A 47 -24.68 -4.65 -2.89
N GLN A 48 -25.26 -5.64 -3.58
CA GLN A 48 -26.52 -6.27 -3.14
C GLN A 48 -26.27 -7.27 -1.98
N VAL A 49 -25.16 -8.01 -2.02
CA VAL A 49 -24.79 -9.01 -0.99
C VAL A 49 -24.37 -8.37 0.33
N SER A 50 -23.90 -7.13 0.33
CA SER A 50 -23.60 -6.39 1.57
C SER A 50 -24.86 -5.92 2.30
N GLY A 51 -26.05 -5.99 1.70
CA GLY A 51 -27.31 -5.59 2.34
C GLY A 51 -27.36 -4.10 2.72
N GLY A 52 -26.54 -3.26 2.09
CA GLY A 52 -26.37 -1.85 2.45
C GLY A 52 -25.36 -1.57 3.56
N ASP A 53 -24.59 -2.58 4.00
CA ASP A 53 -23.44 -2.38 4.88
C ASP A 53 -22.21 -1.95 4.07
N ASP A 54 -22.00 -0.64 4.00
CA ASP A 54 -20.89 -0.01 3.30
C ASP A 54 -19.52 -0.50 3.81
N ASP A 55 -19.40 -0.83 5.10
CA ASP A 55 -18.14 -1.24 5.69
C ASP A 55 -17.77 -2.65 5.16
N LYS A 56 -18.70 -3.59 5.15
CA LYS A 56 -18.47 -4.96 4.60
C LYS A 56 -18.07 -4.94 3.12
N LEU A 57 -18.72 -4.10 2.31
CA LEU A 57 -18.36 -3.92 0.90
C LEU A 57 -16.92 -3.41 0.75
N LEU A 58 -16.52 -2.49 1.62
CA LEU A 58 -15.17 -1.93 1.63
C LEU A 58 -14.11 -2.97 2.00
N TRP A 59 -14.37 -3.82 3.01
CA TRP A 59 -13.46 -4.92 3.39
C TRP A 59 -13.26 -5.90 2.23
N ASN A 60 -14.34 -6.31 1.56
CA ASN A 60 -14.26 -7.18 0.38
C ASN A 60 -13.43 -6.54 -0.74
N THR A 61 -13.58 -5.23 -0.96
CA THR A 61 -12.81 -4.50 -1.97
C THR A 61 -11.30 -4.52 -1.68
N TYR A 62 -10.90 -4.45 -0.40
CA TYR A 62 -9.50 -4.62 -0.01
C TYR A 62 -9.02 -6.06 -0.15
N ASP A 63 -9.86 -7.05 0.14
CA ASP A 63 -9.56 -8.46 -0.08
C ASP A 63 -9.25 -8.72 -1.56
N GLU A 64 -10.06 -8.19 -2.47
CA GLU A 64 -9.82 -8.29 -3.91
C GLU A 64 -8.56 -7.56 -4.37
N ALA A 65 -8.23 -6.41 -3.77
CA ALA A 65 -6.97 -5.73 -4.03
C ALA A 65 -5.78 -6.58 -3.59
N MET A 66 -5.87 -7.25 -2.43
CA MET A 66 -4.86 -8.19 -1.96
C MET A 66 -4.77 -9.45 -2.82
N GLU A 67 -5.89 -9.98 -3.32
CA GLU A 67 -5.89 -11.08 -4.28
C GLU A 67 -5.19 -10.71 -5.58
N ARG A 68 -5.44 -9.51 -6.10
CA ARG A 68 -4.72 -8.98 -7.28
C ARG A 68 -3.22 -8.88 -7.05
N ILE A 69 -2.80 -8.41 -5.88
CA ILE A 69 -1.37 -8.39 -5.51
C ILE A 69 -0.81 -9.82 -5.44
N ASN A 70 -1.54 -10.74 -4.83
CA ASN A 70 -1.13 -12.14 -4.69
C ASN A 70 -1.09 -12.91 -6.01
N GLY A 71 -1.83 -12.47 -7.02
CA GLY A 71 -1.87 -13.04 -8.37
C GLY A 71 -0.81 -12.50 -9.33
N GLN A 72 0.01 -11.52 -8.91
CA GLN A 72 1.15 -11.04 -9.71
C GLN A 72 2.26 -12.09 -9.77
N GLU A 73 3.22 -11.88 -10.68
CA GLU A 73 4.45 -12.65 -10.71
C GLU A 73 5.18 -12.59 -9.37
N LEU A 74 5.87 -13.68 -9.00
CA LEU A 74 6.44 -13.87 -7.66
C LEU A 74 7.26 -12.65 -7.18
N GLY A 75 8.13 -12.09 -8.04
CA GLY A 75 8.94 -10.93 -7.67
C GLY A 75 8.14 -9.64 -7.44
N LEU A 76 7.10 -9.39 -8.23
CA LEU A 76 6.24 -8.21 -8.08
C LEU A 76 5.35 -8.33 -6.84
N LYS A 77 4.84 -9.53 -6.59
CA LYS A 77 4.10 -9.86 -5.37
C LYS A 77 4.96 -9.64 -4.12
N GLU A 78 6.19 -10.18 -4.10
CA GLU A 78 7.11 -10.01 -2.98
C GLU A 78 7.43 -8.53 -2.75
N LEU A 79 7.67 -7.77 -3.82
CA LEU A 79 7.89 -6.33 -3.75
C LEU A 79 6.68 -5.60 -3.15
N ALA A 80 5.46 -5.88 -3.62
CA ALA A 80 4.25 -5.25 -3.11
C ALA A 80 4.00 -5.57 -1.64
N LEU A 81 4.18 -6.82 -1.21
CA LEU A 81 4.04 -7.21 0.20
C LEU A 81 5.10 -6.55 1.09
N LEU A 82 6.33 -6.43 0.61
CA LEU A 82 7.40 -5.73 1.31
C LEU A 82 7.07 -4.24 1.50
N VAL A 83 6.58 -3.58 0.45
CA VAL A 83 6.15 -2.18 0.50
C VAL A 83 5.01 -1.98 1.49
N LEU A 84 3.97 -2.81 1.42
CA LEU A 84 2.83 -2.74 2.34
C LEU A 84 3.25 -2.98 3.80
N SER A 85 4.17 -3.92 4.02
CA SER A 85 4.77 -4.17 5.33
C SER A 85 5.49 -2.92 5.87
N TRP A 86 6.34 -2.29 5.06
CA TRP A 86 7.05 -1.06 5.45
C TRP A 86 6.11 0.09 5.80
N ILE A 87 5.07 0.32 5.00
CA ILE A 87 4.15 1.43 5.23
C ILE A 87 3.25 1.16 6.46
N THR A 88 2.87 -0.10 6.69
CA THR A 88 1.96 -0.47 7.79
C THR A 88 2.69 -0.59 9.14
N CYS A 89 3.88 -1.17 9.14
CA CYS A 89 4.61 -1.49 10.38
C CYS A 89 5.63 -0.41 10.78
N ALA A 90 5.98 0.52 9.89
CA ALA A 90 6.86 1.61 10.27
C ALA A 90 6.22 2.51 11.35
N LYS A 91 7.02 2.89 12.36
CA LYS A 91 6.57 3.76 13.45
C LYS A 91 6.26 5.19 13.02
N ARG A 92 6.77 5.63 11.87
CA ARG A 92 6.51 6.93 11.27
C ARG A 92 6.32 6.77 9.77
N GLN A 93 5.68 7.76 9.16
CA GLN A 93 5.54 7.83 7.71
C GLN A 93 6.92 7.96 7.05
N LEU A 94 7.08 7.29 5.91
CA LEU A 94 8.33 7.22 5.15
C LEU A 94 8.28 8.15 3.94
N THR A 95 9.43 8.74 3.62
CA THR A 95 9.63 9.47 2.36
C THR A 95 9.91 8.52 1.20
N ARG A 96 9.85 9.04 -0.04
CA ARG A 96 10.15 8.24 -1.24
C ARG A 96 11.53 7.59 -1.19
N THR A 97 12.52 8.39 -0.84
CA THR A 97 13.94 7.98 -0.80
C THR A 97 14.20 6.96 0.31
N GLU A 98 13.60 7.14 1.49
CA GLU A 98 13.72 6.20 2.60
C GLU A 98 13.18 4.82 2.23
N LEU A 99 12.01 4.76 1.57
CA LEU A 99 11.45 3.48 1.12
C LEU A 99 12.34 2.85 0.04
N GLN A 100 12.78 3.61 -0.97
CA GLN A 100 13.66 3.07 -2.01
C GLN A 100 14.96 2.49 -1.42
N HIS A 101 15.56 3.19 -0.45
CA HIS A 101 16.74 2.69 0.25
C HIS A 101 16.46 1.43 1.07
N ALA A 102 15.28 1.35 1.69
CA ALA A 102 14.86 0.17 2.45
C ALA A 102 14.65 -1.05 1.55
N LEU A 103 14.12 -0.85 0.33
CA LEU A 103 13.84 -1.89 -0.64
C LEU A 103 15.08 -2.34 -1.44
N ALA A 104 16.03 -1.44 -1.71
CA ALA A 104 17.26 -1.73 -2.47
C ALA A 104 18.27 -2.62 -1.73
N ARG A 105 17.93 -3.13 -0.54
CA ARG A 105 18.90 -3.85 0.30
C ARG A 105 19.05 -5.32 -0.11
N LYS A 106 20.26 -5.68 -0.56
CA LYS A 106 20.75 -7.07 -0.55
C LYS A 106 21.32 -7.43 0.83
N LYS A 107 20.87 -8.55 1.42
CA LYS A 107 21.42 -9.08 2.69
C LYS A 107 22.95 -9.20 2.58
N GLY A 108 23.69 -8.59 3.51
CA GLY A 108 25.16 -8.68 3.60
C GLY A 108 25.95 -7.62 2.81
N SER A 109 25.30 -6.77 2.02
CA SER A 109 25.98 -5.66 1.33
C SER A 109 26.21 -4.47 2.26
N ARG A 110 27.41 -3.87 2.20
CA ARG A 110 27.80 -2.66 2.96
C ARG A 110 27.71 -1.37 2.15
N LYS A 111 27.24 -1.48 0.90
CA LYS A 111 27.07 -0.37 -0.04
C LYS A 111 25.66 -0.44 -0.61
N LEU A 112 25.02 0.72 -0.72
CA LEU A 112 23.79 0.87 -1.50
C LEU A 112 24.20 1.01 -2.96
N ASP A 113 23.72 0.10 -3.81
CA ASP A 113 23.85 0.26 -5.26
C ASP A 113 22.63 1.04 -5.75
N THR A 114 22.87 2.22 -6.33
CA THR A 114 21.82 3.03 -6.94
C THR A 114 21.08 2.32 -8.07
N ARG A 115 21.67 1.27 -8.65
CA ARG A 115 21.04 0.43 -9.67
C ARG A 115 19.99 -0.53 -9.10
N ASP A 116 20.02 -0.78 -7.78
CA ASP A 116 19.02 -1.58 -7.08
C ASP A 116 17.83 -0.71 -6.60
N LEU A 117 17.84 0.61 -6.85
CA LEU A 117 16.73 1.52 -6.53
C LEU A 117 15.68 1.47 -7.64
N ALA A 118 14.57 0.75 -7.38
CA ALA A 118 13.43 0.77 -8.30
C ALA A 118 12.76 2.17 -8.33
N PRO A 119 12.26 2.63 -9.49
CA PRO A 119 11.45 3.84 -9.60
C PRO A 119 10.25 3.78 -8.67
N ILE A 120 9.92 4.90 -8.03
CA ILE A 120 8.86 4.93 -7.02
C ILE A 120 7.48 4.66 -7.65
N GLU A 121 7.29 5.09 -8.89
CA GLU A 121 6.08 4.87 -9.67
C GLU A 121 5.81 3.37 -9.87
N ASP A 122 6.87 2.59 -10.13
CA ASP A 122 6.77 1.14 -10.31
C ASP A 122 6.43 0.45 -8.99
N ILE A 123 7.08 0.88 -7.89
CA ILE A 123 6.82 0.41 -6.52
C ILE A 123 5.35 0.64 -6.12
N ILE A 124 4.77 1.80 -6.47
CA ILE A 124 3.36 2.09 -6.16
C ILE A 124 2.43 1.30 -7.08
N SER A 125 2.79 1.15 -8.35
CA SER A 125 1.95 0.48 -9.35
C SER A 125 1.69 -0.98 -8.99
N VAL A 126 2.67 -1.68 -8.41
CA VAL A 126 2.49 -3.07 -7.95
C VAL A 126 1.54 -3.21 -6.76
N CYS A 127 1.29 -2.14 -6.00
CA CYS A 127 0.45 -2.17 -4.80
C CYS A 127 -1.06 -2.02 -5.07
N ALA A 128 -1.52 -2.22 -6.32
CA ALA A 128 -2.93 -2.23 -6.72
C ALA A 128 -3.74 -1.00 -6.26
N GLY A 129 -3.10 0.17 -6.14
CA GLY A 129 -3.75 1.40 -5.71
C GLY A 129 -4.01 1.53 -4.21
N LEU A 130 -3.49 0.60 -3.39
CA LEU A 130 -3.57 0.68 -1.91
C LEU A 130 -2.57 1.67 -1.31
N VAL A 131 -1.57 2.08 -2.10
CA VAL A 131 -0.51 3.00 -1.71
C VAL A 131 -0.57 4.25 -2.60
N THR A 132 -0.28 5.40 -2.02
CA THR A 132 -0.19 6.68 -2.73
C THR A 132 1.00 7.48 -2.21
N VAL A 133 1.41 8.48 -2.99
CA VAL A 133 2.38 9.47 -2.50
C VAL A 133 1.75 10.84 -2.50
N ASP A 134 1.86 11.50 -1.35
CA ASP A 134 1.50 12.90 -1.23
C ASP A 134 2.53 13.76 -1.97
N LYS A 135 2.07 14.43 -3.03
CA LYS A 135 2.92 15.28 -3.87
C LYS A 135 3.44 16.51 -3.14
N GLY A 136 2.77 16.95 -2.08
CA GLY A 136 3.19 18.14 -1.31
C GLY A 136 4.27 17.86 -0.26
N SER A 137 4.31 16.64 0.28
CA SER A 137 5.20 16.28 1.40
C SER A 137 6.24 15.20 1.07
N ASP A 138 6.19 14.61 -0.13
CA ASP A 138 7.03 13.48 -0.55
C ASP A 138 6.86 12.22 0.32
N ILE A 139 5.75 12.14 1.05
CA ILE A 139 5.47 11.05 1.98
C ILE A 139 4.64 9.97 1.30
N ILE A 140 5.12 8.73 1.39
CA ILE A 140 4.39 7.53 1.00
C ILE A 140 3.42 7.15 2.12
N ARG A 141 2.17 6.90 1.75
CA ARG A 141 1.12 6.48 2.69
C ARG A 141 0.12 5.56 2.04
N LEU A 142 -0.66 4.87 2.86
CA LEU A 142 -1.83 4.14 2.39
C LEU A 142 -2.85 5.11 1.77
N ALA A 143 -3.55 4.66 0.73
CA ALA A 143 -4.44 5.50 -0.07
C ALA A 143 -5.56 6.16 0.74
N HIS A 144 -5.97 5.51 1.84
CA HIS A 144 -7.00 6.03 2.71
C HIS A 144 -6.86 5.52 4.14
N TYR A 145 -7.45 6.23 5.10
CA TYR A 145 -7.40 5.85 6.52
C TYR A 145 -8.07 4.48 6.77
N THR A 146 -9.09 4.11 5.99
CA THR A 146 -9.74 2.79 6.08
C THR A 146 -8.83 1.68 5.57
N THR A 147 -7.92 1.97 4.63
CA THR A 147 -6.88 1.03 4.20
C THR A 147 -5.89 0.77 5.34
N GLN A 148 -5.58 1.80 6.13
CA GLN A 148 -4.77 1.65 7.34
C GLN A 148 -5.46 0.74 8.36
N GLN A 149 -6.75 0.98 8.65
CA GLN A 149 -7.52 0.11 9.54
C GLN A 149 -7.57 -1.35 9.06
N TYR A 150 -7.73 -1.55 7.75
CA TYR A 150 -7.69 -2.86 7.13
C TYR A 150 -6.37 -3.60 7.41
N PHE A 151 -5.23 -2.96 7.15
CA PHE A 151 -3.92 -3.59 7.38
C PHE A 151 -3.58 -3.73 8.86
N GLU A 152 -3.92 -2.76 9.71
CA GLU A 152 -3.68 -2.84 11.15
C GLU A 152 -4.43 -4.02 11.79
N SER A 153 -5.71 -4.20 11.45
CA SER A 153 -6.53 -5.33 11.95
C SER A 153 -6.02 -6.71 11.50
N ARG A 154 -5.22 -6.77 10.44
CA ARG A 154 -4.70 -8.01 9.85
C ARG A 154 -3.18 -8.12 9.95
N ARG A 155 -2.54 -7.19 10.66
CA ARG A 155 -1.08 -7.07 10.73
C ARG A 155 -0.42 -8.37 11.18
N GLU A 156 -0.95 -8.99 12.22
CA GLU A 156 -0.39 -10.24 12.76
C GLU A 156 -0.50 -11.42 11.78
N LYS A 157 -1.46 -11.39 10.86
CA LYS A 157 -1.65 -12.44 9.85
C LYS A 157 -0.87 -12.17 8.58
N LEU A 158 -0.83 -10.91 8.13
CA LEU A 158 -0.19 -10.52 6.87
C LEU A 158 1.31 -10.26 7.02
N PHE A 159 1.76 -9.83 8.21
CA PHE A 159 3.08 -9.26 8.44
C PHE A 159 3.75 -9.82 9.70
N VAL A 160 3.75 -11.15 9.87
CA VAL A 160 4.21 -11.86 11.07
C VAL A 160 5.62 -11.43 11.53
N ASN A 161 6.56 -11.23 10.60
CA ASN A 161 7.97 -10.93 10.90
C ASN A 161 8.37 -9.49 10.54
N ALA A 162 7.42 -8.62 10.23
CA ALA A 162 7.72 -7.30 9.70
C ALA A 162 8.61 -6.46 10.62
N ASP A 163 8.35 -6.47 11.94
CA ASP A 163 9.17 -5.71 12.90
C ASP A 163 10.62 -6.19 12.92
N ALA A 164 10.84 -7.51 12.85
CA ALA A 164 12.18 -8.09 12.81
C ALA A 164 12.89 -7.76 11.49
N ASP A 165 12.19 -7.86 10.36
CA ASP A 165 12.72 -7.55 9.04
C ASP A 165 13.08 -6.07 8.91
N ILE A 166 12.19 -5.17 9.33
CA ILE A 166 12.42 -3.72 9.38
C ILE A 166 13.64 -3.40 10.25
N THR A 167 13.72 -4.01 11.44
CA THR A 167 14.85 -3.79 12.36
C THR A 167 16.17 -4.25 11.73
N ALA A 168 16.18 -5.41 11.09
CA ALA A 168 17.37 -5.92 10.40
C ALA A 168 17.81 -5.01 9.25
N VAL A 169 16.85 -4.46 8.49
CA VAL A 169 17.13 -3.49 7.41
C VAL A 169 17.73 -2.20 7.98
N CYS A 170 17.10 -1.62 9.00
CA CYS A 170 17.59 -0.41 9.67
C CYS A 170 19.00 -0.61 10.25
N ALA A 171 19.25 -1.73 10.92
CA ALA A 171 20.57 -2.05 11.48
C ALA A 171 21.64 -2.17 10.38
N THR A 172 21.29 -2.76 9.23
CA THR A 172 22.21 -2.86 8.08
C THR A 172 22.47 -1.49 7.47
N TYR A 173 21.43 -0.66 7.32
CA TYR A 173 21.55 0.69 6.78
C TYR A 173 22.47 1.56 7.63
N LEU A 174 22.34 1.50 8.94
CA LEU A 174 23.22 2.22 9.88
C LEU A 174 24.67 1.68 9.87
N SER A 175 24.87 0.44 9.42
CA SER A 175 26.19 -0.20 9.32
C SER A 175 26.90 0.03 7.98
N LEU A 176 26.28 0.79 7.07
CA LEU A 176 26.88 1.16 5.78
C LEU A 176 28.14 2.02 5.99
N ASP A 177 29.12 1.85 5.10
CA ASP A 177 30.43 2.50 5.26
C ASP A 177 30.34 4.04 5.15
N ILE A 178 29.31 4.58 4.47
CA ILE A 178 29.02 6.03 4.41
C ILE A 178 28.83 6.67 5.79
N PHE A 179 28.40 5.88 6.78
CA PHE A 179 28.24 6.36 8.17
C PHE A 179 29.50 6.15 9.00
N LYS A 180 30.44 5.30 8.57
CA LYS A 180 31.72 5.08 9.25
C LYS A 180 32.71 6.21 8.97
N ASP A 181 32.71 6.77 7.76
CA ASP A 181 33.60 7.88 7.39
C ASP A 181 33.26 9.19 8.09
N ARG A 182 32.03 9.36 8.62
CA ARG A 182 31.63 10.57 9.35
C ARG A 182 32.20 10.69 10.77
N PHE A 183 32.84 9.65 11.29
CA PHE A 183 33.50 9.68 12.60
C PHE A 183 34.99 10.05 12.52
N TYR A 184 35.57 10.26 11.33
CA TYR A 184 36.98 10.62 11.14
C TYR A 184 37.21 12.03 10.58
N GLN A 185 36.16 12.85 10.47
CA GLN A 185 36.28 14.27 10.07
C GLN A 185 35.80 15.21 11.17
N THR A 186 36.50 15.18 12.31
CA THR A 186 36.58 16.32 13.22
C THR A 186 38.06 16.52 13.53
N ARG A 187 38.71 17.36 12.73
CA ARG A 187 40.00 17.95 13.06
C ARG A 187 39.96 19.43 12.76
#